data_AF-A0A7X5Q7H0-F1
#
_entry.id   AF-A0A7X5Q7H0-F1
#
_cell.length_a   1.000
_cell.length_b   1.000
_cell.length_c   1.000
_cell.angle_alpha   90.00
_cell.angle_beta   90.00
_cell.angle_gamma   90.00
#
_symmetry.space_group_name_H-M   'P 1'
#
loop_
_entity.id
_entity.type
_entity.pdbx_description
1 polymer ?
#
loop_
_entity_poly.entity_id
_entity_poly.type
_entity_poly.pdbx_seq_one_letter_code
_entity_poly.pdbx_strand_id
1 'polypeptide(L)'
;MKKYLVCFLFCCSALTAGIPISGDYLGPTFQLIEREGKERIGKKLRKNGISKELEVFFDSIGATEDWGHIGYHGANQGYRVYQDIIRFTVEEILDIPIRDDFHFFRVPGDTALNLNSVSAFVKYWGKDKVDTKSDTRAKQLLSLNFGIYSNYDEEGSCSIYLFAKDKSKHSVNYSKQLAPFFKKLGINTNALIDLFEIARTYLDKEGGILLQLSENSHLYDDNFEAYNFLDTQGYPSRKAGRRWGSLLLSNHFECLMTDYYVNSQVNIAPQFRLLMNNRYTLNPLSYLSVRRYDLYDPEIILDYEKALREYIRNINFDAEKVSRYRQELLDIWQADDQLF
;
A
#
# COMPACT_ATOMS: atom_id res chain seq x y z
N MET A 1 18.85 -35.13 1.75
CA MET A 1 17.42 -34.72 1.65
C MET A 1 17.24 -33.61 2.68
N LYS A 2 16.94 -32.34 2.38
CA LYS A 2 16.08 -31.77 1.34
C LYS A 2 16.81 -30.66 0.55
N LYS A 3 16.35 -30.51 -0.69
CA LYS A 3 16.81 -29.60 -1.74
C LYS A 3 16.39 -28.16 -1.40
N TYR A 4 17.31 -27.20 -1.44
CA TYR A 4 16.95 -25.81 -1.71
C TYR A 4 17.13 -25.60 -3.21
N LEU A 5 16.01 -25.70 -3.91
CA LEU A 5 15.91 -25.42 -5.33
C LEU A 5 15.90 -23.89 -5.47
N VAL A 6 16.94 -23.39 -6.13
CA VAL A 6 17.03 -22.03 -6.65
C VAL A 6 15.81 -21.77 -7.53
N CYS A 7 14.90 -20.90 -7.09
CA CYS A 7 13.83 -20.42 -7.94
C CYS A 7 14.40 -19.45 -8.98
N PHE A 8 14.29 -19.89 -10.23
CA PHE A 8 14.61 -19.17 -11.44
C PHE A 8 13.65 -18.00 -11.64
N LEU A 9 14.22 -16.89 -12.13
CA LEU A 9 13.53 -15.69 -12.59
C LEU A 9 12.37 -16.01 -13.55
N PHE A 10 11.18 -15.53 -13.23
CA PHE A 10 10.14 -15.30 -14.23
C PHE A 10 10.31 -13.88 -14.78
N CYS A 11 10.88 -13.78 -15.97
CA CYS A 11 10.73 -12.63 -16.85
C CYS A 11 9.30 -12.63 -17.41
N CYS A 12 8.50 -11.62 -17.10
CA CYS A 12 7.38 -11.19 -17.94
C CYS A 12 7.00 -9.74 -17.59
N SER A 13 6.83 -8.91 -18.62
CA SER A 13 6.44 -7.49 -18.64
C SER A 13 7.52 -6.42 -18.40
N ALA A 14 8.57 -6.44 -19.24
CA ALA A 14 9.32 -5.24 -19.57
C ALA A 14 9.07 -4.93 -21.04
N LEU A 15 8.01 -4.20 -21.39
CA LEU A 15 7.78 -3.64 -22.74
C LEU A 15 6.62 -2.62 -22.71
N THR A 16 6.82 -1.48 -22.04
CA THR A 16 6.23 -0.20 -22.47
C THR A 16 7.28 0.88 -22.23
N ALA A 17 7.98 1.22 -23.32
CA ALA A 17 9.10 2.14 -23.31
C ALA A 17 8.59 3.59 -23.26
N GLY A 18 8.59 4.16 -22.06
CA GLY A 18 8.89 5.58 -21.93
C GLY A 18 10.36 5.84 -22.21
N ILE A 19 10.68 7.04 -22.68
CA ILE A 19 12.05 7.46 -22.99
C ILE A 19 12.97 7.07 -21.81
N PRO A 20 14.04 6.26 -22.01
CA PRO A 20 14.95 5.94 -20.93
C PRO A 20 15.60 7.25 -20.49
N ILE A 21 15.20 7.76 -19.32
CA ILE A 21 15.94 8.82 -18.66
C ILE A 21 17.30 8.20 -18.35
N SER A 22 18.30 8.60 -19.14
CA SER A 22 19.65 8.06 -19.09
C SER A 22 20.31 8.46 -17.77
N GLY A 23 20.27 7.56 -16.80
CA GLY A 23 20.95 7.62 -15.52
C GLY A 23 20.69 6.33 -14.74
N ASP A 24 21.69 5.84 -14.00
CA ASP A 24 21.50 4.69 -13.12
C ASP A 24 20.50 5.10 -12.00
N TYR A 25 19.24 4.65 -12.08
CA TYR A 25 18.28 4.87 -11.00
C TYR A 25 18.77 4.14 -9.75
N LEU A 26 19.23 4.90 -8.76
CA LEU A 26 19.61 4.37 -7.47
C LEU A 26 18.39 4.46 -6.54
N GLY A 27 17.73 3.32 -6.30
CA GLY A 27 16.55 3.24 -5.45
C GLY A 27 16.79 3.76 -4.02
N PRO A 28 15.73 4.21 -3.30
CA PRO A 28 15.85 4.79 -1.96
C PRO A 28 16.48 3.84 -0.95
N THR A 29 16.30 2.53 -1.11
CA THR A 29 16.95 1.53 -0.26
C THR A 29 18.46 1.59 -0.38
N PHE A 30 18.99 1.61 -1.61
CA PHE A 30 20.44 1.65 -1.83
C PHE A 30 21.05 2.96 -1.37
N GLN A 31 20.41 4.10 -1.65
CA GLN A 31 20.85 5.40 -1.13
C GLN A 31 20.94 5.41 0.42
N LEU A 32 19.96 4.80 1.08
CA LEU A 32 19.96 4.69 2.54
C LEU A 32 21.09 3.77 3.05
N ILE A 33 21.36 2.66 2.36
CA ILE A 33 22.46 1.75 2.68
C ILE A 33 23.81 2.45 2.54
N GLU A 34 24.03 3.21 1.47
CA GLU A 34 25.24 3.99 1.25
C GLU A 34 25.45 5.04 2.35
N ARG A 35 24.37 5.73 2.74
CA ARG A 35 24.41 6.78 3.78
C ARG A 35 24.65 6.23 5.19
N GLU A 36 23.92 5.18 5.58
CA GLU A 36 23.91 4.70 6.97
C GLU A 36 24.90 3.55 7.22
N GLY A 37 25.29 2.82 6.17
CA GLY A 37 26.10 1.63 6.22
C GLY A 37 25.29 0.35 6.53
N LYS A 38 25.43 -0.66 5.67
CA LYS A 38 24.73 -1.97 5.80
C LYS A 38 24.96 -2.64 7.16
N GLU A 39 26.18 -2.57 7.69
CA GLU A 39 26.52 -3.16 9.00
C GLU A 39 25.72 -2.52 10.14
N ARG A 40 25.61 -1.18 10.13
CA ARG A 40 24.86 -0.43 11.16
C ARG A 40 23.37 -0.77 11.09
N ILE A 41 22.80 -0.82 9.89
CA ILE A 41 21.40 -1.21 9.66
C ILE A 41 21.18 -2.61 10.23
N GLY A 42 21.93 -3.61 9.74
CA GLY A 42 21.79 -5.01 10.18
C GLY A 42 21.98 -5.19 11.69
N LYS A 43 22.96 -4.50 12.30
CA LYS A 43 23.17 -4.55 13.77
C LYS A 43 21.95 -4.07 14.54
N LYS A 44 21.28 -3.01 14.08
CA LYS A 44 20.06 -2.48 14.71
C LYS A 44 18.86 -3.40 14.49
N LEU A 45 18.69 -3.94 13.28
CA LEU A 45 17.61 -4.89 12.98
C LEU A 45 17.71 -6.16 13.82
N ARG A 46 18.90 -6.75 13.93
CA ARG A 46 19.14 -7.90 14.79
C ARG A 46 18.91 -7.59 16.28
N LYS A 47 19.26 -6.39 16.74
CA LYS A 47 18.92 -5.94 18.10
C LYS A 47 17.41 -5.89 18.34
N ASN A 48 16.63 -5.56 17.31
CA ASN A 48 15.16 -5.55 17.35
C ASN A 48 14.54 -6.93 17.04
N GLY A 49 15.36 -7.98 17.01
CA GLY A 49 14.92 -9.36 16.83
C GLY A 49 14.51 -9.72 15.41
N ILE A 50 15.00 -9.00 14.40
CA ILE A 50 14.89 -9.38 12.99
C ILE A 50 16.02 -10.35 12.65
N SER A 51 15.68 -11.49 12.07
CA SER A 51 16.68 -12.52 11.74
C SER A 51 17.53 -12.08 10.55
N LYS A 52 18.76 -12.62 10.47
CA LYS A 52 19.69 -12.28 9.37
C LYS A 52 19.21 -12.83 8.03
N GLU A 53 18.48 -13.94 8.05
CA GLU A 53 17.92 -14.60 6.87
C GLU A 53 16.91 -13.68 6.16
N LEU A 54 16.11 -12.93 6.93
CA LEU A 54 15.18 -11.95 6.38
C LEU A 54 15.88 -10.75 5.73
N GLU A 55 17.13 -10.43 6.10
CA GLU A 55 17.88 -9.33 5.45
C GLU A 55 18.09 -9.62 3.94
N VAL A 56 18.35 -10.88 3.56
CA VAL A 56 18.49 -11.28 2.15
C VAL A 56 17.19 -11.09 1.38
N PHE A 57 16.07 -11.45 2.02
CA PHE A 57 14.74 -11.23 1.47
C PHE A 57 14.46 -9.74 1.27
N PHE A 58 14.72 -8.89 2.26
CA PHE A 58 14.52 -7.44 2.13
C PHE A 58 15.44 -6.80 1.11
N ASP A 59 16.69 -7.24 1.00
CA ASP A 59 17.62 -6.79 -0.04
C ASP A 59 17.08 -7.13 -1.44
N SER A 60 16.51 -8.33 -1.63
CA SER A 60 15.90 -8.71 -2.91
C SER A 60 14.67 -7.86 -3.26
N ILE A 61 13.88 -7.45 -2.27
CA ILE A 61 12.74 -6.53 -2.47
C ILE A 61 13.23 -5.13 -2.85
N GLY A 62 14.24 -4.59 -2.13
CA GLY A 62 14.85 -3.30 -2.45
C GLY A 62 15.49 -3.26 -3.84
N ALA A 63 15.98 -4.40 -4.35
CA ALA A 63 16.48 -4.52 -5.71
C ALA A 63 15.39 -4.41 -6.80
N THR A 64 14.11 -4.47 -6.42
CA THR A 64 12.98 -4.28 -7.35
C THR A 64 12.42 -2.86 -7.33
N GLU A 65 13.04 -1.94 -6.59
CA GLU A 65 12.70 -0.51 -6.66
C GLU A 65 13.00 0.00 -8.08
N ASP A 66 11.97 0.56 -8.71
CA ASP A 66 12.00 1.05 -10.08
C ASP A 66 11.49 2.50 -10.17
N TRP A 67 11.50 3.03 -11.39
CA TRP A 67 10.85 4.30 -11.68
C TRP A 67 9.37 4.23 -11.29
N GLY A 68 8.90 5.24 -10.55
CA GLY A 68 7.55 5.24 -9.99
C GLY A 68 7.45 4.63 -8.60
N HIS A 69 8.50 4.05 -8.03
CA HIS A 69 8.48 3.57 -6.63
C HIS A 69 8.11 4.69 -5.65
N ILE A 70 7.10 4.43 -4.82
CA ILE A 70 6.54 5.36 -3.83
C ILE A 70 7.11 5.04 -2.43
N GLY A 71 7.04 3.77 -2.04
CA GLY A 71 7.45 3.35 -0.70
C GLY A 71 6.80 2.06 -0.21
N TYR A 72 7.09 1.73 1.04
CA TYR A 72 6.72 0.46 1.67
C TYR A 72 5.78 0.62 2.84
N HIS A 73 4.84 -0.30 2.99
CA HIS A 73 3.98 -0.43 4.16
C HIS A 73 4.08 -1.84 4.75
N GLY A 74 4.50 -1.96 6.02
CA GLY A 74 4.43 -3.21 6.76
C GLY A 74 3.14 -3.29 7.57
N ALA A 75 2.45 -4.42 7.51
CA ALA A 75 1.22 -4.67 8.25
C ALA A 75 1.13 -6.13 8.71
N ASN A 76 0.11 -6.46 9.49
CA ASN A 76 -0.15 -7.83 9.92
C ASN A 76 -0.99 -8.62 8.91
N GLN A 77 -1.06 -9.94 9.07
CA GLN A 77 -1.91 -10.82 8.25
C GLN A 77 -3.39 -10.46 8.35
N GLY A 78 -3.84 -9.95 9.50
CA GLY A 78 -5.19 -9.41 9.62
C GLY A 78 -5.51 -8.33 8.58
N TYR A 79 -4.51 -7.50 8.21
CA TYR A 79 -4.66 -6.52 7.15
C TYR A 79 -4.77 -7.18 5.78
N ARG A 80 -3.94 -8.20 5.49
CA ARG A 80 -4.06 -8.99 4.26
C ARG A 80 -5.49 -9.48 4.03
N VAL A 81 -6.03 -10.15 5.05
CA VAL A 81 -7.38 -10.72 5.02
C VAL A 81 -8.42 -9.62 4.82
N TYR A 82 -8.24 -8.48 5.46
CA TYR A 82 -9.09 -7.31 5.24
C TYR A 82 -9.08 -6.85 3.77
N GLN A 83 -7.90 -6.74 3.14
CA GLN A 83 -7.77 -6.33 1.74
C GLN A 83 -8.41 -7.37 0.79
N ASP A 84 -8.16 -8.66 1.04
CA ASP A 84 -8.64 -9.75 0.19
C ASP A 84 -10.17 -9.92 0.29
N ILE A 85 -10.76 -9.76 1.48
CA ILE A 85 -12.23 -9.74 1.63
C ILE A 85 -12.83 -8.61 0.78
N ILE A 86 -12.26 -7.40 0.81
CA ILE A 86 -12.76 -6.28 -0.01
C ILE A 86 -12.61 -6.61 -1.49
N ARG A 87 -11.40 -6.98 -1.93
CA ARG A 87 -11.11 -7.27 -3.34
C ARG A 87 -12.02 -8.36 -3.88
N PHE A 88 -12.11 -9.50 -3.22
CA PHE A 88 -12.92 -10.62 -3.70
C PHE A 88 -14.42 -10.33 -3.60
N THR A 89 -14.88 -9.52 -2.64
CA THR A 89 -16.27 -9.06 -2.65
C THR A 89 -16.57 -8.18 -3.85
N VAL A 90 -15.65 -7.27 -4.20
CA VAL A 90 -15.79 -6.41 -5.38
C VAL A 90 -15.76 -7.22 -6.69
N GLU A 91 -14.86 -8.19 -6.81
CA GLU A 91 -14.78 -9.05 -7.99
C GLU A 91 -15.98 -10.01 -8.10
N GLU A 92 -16.33 -10.71 -7.03
CA GLU A 92 -17.28 -11.84 -7.08
C GLU A 92 -18.74 -11.43 -6.89
N ILE A 93 -19.02 -10.39 -6.09
CA ILE A 93 -20.39 -9.94 -5.78
C ILE A 93 -20.76 -8.71 -6.58
N LEU A 94 -19.85 -7.74 -6.72
CA LEU A 94 -20.12 -6.53 -7.51
C LEU A 94 -19.83 -6.73 -9.00
N ASP A 95 -19.19 -7.84 -9.39
CA ASP A 95 -18.80 -8.13 -10.76
C ASP A 95 -18.03 -6.95 -11.39
N ILE A 96 -17.00 -6.52 -10.66
CA ILE A 96 -16.06 -5.50 -11.12
C ILE A 96 -14.67 -6.12 -11.19
N PRO A 97 -14.04 -6.19 -12.37
CA PRO A 97 -12.69 -6.73 -12.49
C PRO A 97 -11.68 -5.80 -11.81
N ILE A 98 -10.75 -6.39 -11.07
CA ILE A 98 -9.66 -5.69 -10.38
C ILE A 98 -8.33 -6.25 -10.90
N ARG A 99 -7.35 -5.37 -11.13
CA ARG A 99 -6.03 -5.79 -11.57
C ARG A 99 -5.33 -6.60 -10.47
N ASP A 100 -4.45 -7.52 -10.88
CA ASP A 100 -3.74 -8.38 -9.93
C ASP A 100 -2.81 -7.62 -9.00
N ASP A 101 -2.23 -6.52 -9.49
CA ASP A 101 -1.35 -5.62 -8.76
C ASP A 101 -2.09 -4.48 -8.04
N PHE A 102 -3.40 -4.59 -7.84
CA PHE A 102 -4.18 -3.61 -7.07
C PHE A 102 -4.71 -4.22 -5.78
N HIS A 103 -4.56 -3.47 -4.68
CA HIS A 103 -5.06 -3.87 -3.37
C HIS A 103 -5.79 -2.69 -2.72
N PHE A 104 -7.01 -2.93 -2.24
CA PHE A 104 -7.77 -1.93 -1.49
C PHE A 104 -7.13 -1.72 -0.11
N PHE A 105 -6.68 -0.51 0.20
CA PHE A 105 -6.20 -0.17 1.55
C PHE A 105 -7.34 0.19 2.50
N ARG A 106 -8.52 0.51 1.96
CA ARG A 106 -9.75 0.86 2.67
C ARG A 106 -10.96 0.37 1.87
N VAL A 107 -12.11 0.31 2.54
CA VAL A 107 -13.39 0.06 1.86
C VAL A 107 -13.68 1.22 0.90
N PRO A 108 -13.84 0.97 -0.41
CA PRO A 108 -14.19 2.01 -1.37
C PRO A 108 -15.61 2.55 -1.12
N GLY A 109 -15.89 3.79 -1.50
CA GLY A 109 -17.19 4.43 -1.24
C GLY A 109 -17.49 4.72 0.24
N ASP A 110 -16.49 4.64 1.13
CA ASP A 110 -16.63 5.15 2.50
C ASP A 110 -16.67 6.69 2.45
N THR A 111 -17.75 7.27 2.94
CA THR A 111 -17.97 8.73 2.95
C THR A 111 -16.98 9.46 3.86
N ALA A 112 -16.32 8.74 4.78
CA ALA A 112 -15.22 9.27 5.57
C ALA A 112 -13.94 9.48 4.75
N LEU A 113 -13.88 9.05 3.48
CA LEU A 113 -12.74 9.16 2.57
C LEU A 113 -12.99 10.18 1.44
N ASN A 114 -13.51 11.35 1.81
CA ASN A 114 -14.05 12.37 0.91
C ASN A 114 -13.09 13.51 0.54
N LEU A 115 -11.82 13.49 0.97
CA LEU A 115 -10.85 14.49 0.52
C LEU A 115 -10.20 14.02 -0.76
N ASN A 116 -10.32 14.83 -1.82
CA ASN A 116 -9.83 14.47 -3.15
C ASN A 116 -8.40 14.96 -3.43
N SER A 117 -7.80 15.77 -2.55
CA SER A 117 -6.44 16.26 -2.73
C SER A 117 -5.70 16.51 -1.43
N VAL A 118 -4.38 16.38 -1.48
CA VAL A 118 -3.50 16.72 -0.34
C VAL A 118 -3.51 18.21 -0.06
N SER A 119 -3.70 19.07 -1.06
CA SER A 119 -3.79 20.51 -0.81
C SER A 119 -4.97 20.85 0.10
N ALA A 120 -6.14 20.21 -0.12
CA ALA A 120 -7.30 20.34 0.75
C ALA A 120 -7.01 19.78 2.16
N PHE A 121 -6.34 18.64 2.24
CA PHE A 121 -5.92 18.05 3.52
C PHE A 121 -4.97 18.97 4.30
N VAL A 122 -3.91 19.45 3.67
CA VAL A 122 -2.84 20.24 4.31
C VAL A 122 -3.28 21.65 4.66
N LYS A 123 -4.13 22.29 3.83
CA LYS A 123 -4.77 23.57 4.17
C LYS A 123 -5.54 23.48 5.49
N TYR A 124 -6.18 22.33 5.74
CA TYR A 124 -6.89 22.08 6.99
C TYR A 124 -5.94 21.72 8.15
N TRP A 125 -4.87 20.96 7.86
CA TRP A 125 -3.96 20.42 8.85
C TRP A 125 -3.03 21.49 9.46
N GLY A 126 -2.67 22.53 8.70
CA GLY A 126 -1.74 23.56 9.19
C GLY A 126 -0.35 23.00 9.52
N LYS A 127 0.61 23.87 9.86
CA LYS A 127 2.00 23.43 10.14
C LYS A 127 2.16 22.74 11.51
N ASP A 128 1.24 23.00 12.45
CA ASP A 128 1.42 22.64 13.87
C ASP A 128 0.53 21.49 14.38
N LYS A 129 -0.42 20.98 13.57
CA LYS A 129 -1.25 19.85 14.02
C LYS A 129 -0.46 18.55 13.90
N VAL A 130 -0.48 17.78 14.97
CA VAL A 130 0.02 16.41 15.02
C VAL A 130 -1.13 15.47 14.66
N ASP A 131 -0.82 14.32 14.05
CA ASP A 131 -1.76 13.20 13.89
C ASP A 131 -2.35 12.79 15.24
N THR A 132 -3.50 13.37 15.57
CA THR A 132 -4.27 13.02 16.75
C THR A 132 -5.32 12.00 16.36
N LYS A 133 -5.37 10.87 17.07
CA LYS A 133 -6.31 9.76 16.84
C LYS A 133 -7.79 10.15 16.79
N SER A 134 -8.16 11.34 17.28
CA SER A 134 -9.50 11.89 17.25
C SER A 134 -9.92 12.48 15.90
N ASP A 135 -8.98 12.79 15.00
CA ASP A 135 -9.31 13.32 13.68
C ASP A 135 -9.65 12.17 12.72
N THR A 136 -10.91 12.10 12.30
CA THR A 136 -11.38 11.06 11.37
C THR A 136 -10.69 11.15 10.00
N ARG A 137 -10.16 12.31 9.61
CA ARG A 137 -9.42 12.47 8.35
C ARG A 137 -8.02 11.90 8.39
N ALA A 138 -7.40 11.79 9.56
CA ALA A 138 -6.13 11.07 9.68
C ALA A 138 -6.26 9.60 9.25
N LYS A 139 -7.48 9.03 9.30
CA LYS A 139 -7.76 7.67 8.81
C LYS A 139 -7.59 7.53 7.29
N GLN A 140 -7.67 8.65 6.55
CA GLN A 140 -7.39 8.70 5.12
C GLN A 140 -5.88 8.64 4.86
N LEU A 141 -5.00 8.85 5.83
CA LEU A 141 -3.56 8.80 5.56
C LEU A 141 -3.03 7.37 5.66
N LEU A 142 -2.32 6.95 4.61
CA LEU A 142 -1.47 5.76 4.63
C LEU A 142 -0.01 6.19 4.85
N SER A 143 0.63 5.56 5.83
CA SER A 143 2.04 5.81 6.16
C SER A 143 2.93 4.87 5.35
N LEU A 144 3.85 5.42 4.57
CA LEU A 144 4.80 4.67 3.76
C LEU A 144 6.23 5.01 4.19
N ASN A 145 7.12 4.03 4.14
CA ASN A 145 8.56 4.18 4.32
C ASN A 145 9.21 4.26 2.95
N PHE A 146 10.02 5.30 2.67
CA PHE A 146 10.53 5.52 1.31
C PHE A 146 11.39 4.37 0.79
N GLY A 147 12.35 3.90 1.58
CA GLY A 147 13.13 2.67 1.30
C GLY A 147 12.80 1.56 2.31
N ILE A 148 13.15 0.31 1.99
CA ILE A 148 12.85 -0.88 2.78
C ILE A 148 13.38 -0.78 4.22
N TYR A 149 14.57 -0.20 4.38
CA TYR A 149 15.24 0.01 5.66
C TYR A 149 14.93 1.38 6.29
N SER A 150 13.99 2.16 5.76
CA SER A 150 13.64 3.44 6.37
C SER A 150 13.08 3.24 7.77
N ASN A 151 13.50 4.10 8.71
CA ASN A 151 13.19 3.98 10.14
C ASN A 151 13.63 2.65 10.76
N TYR A 152 14.70 2.01 10.27
CA TYR A 152 15.23 0.74 10.81
C TYR A 152 15.54 0.76 12.32
N ASP A 153 15.69 1.94 12.91
CA ASP A 153 15.93 2.16 14.34
C ASP A 153 14.65 2.41 15.17
N GLU A 154 13.46 2.29 14.56
CA GLU A 154 12.15 2.49 15.21
C GLU A 154 11.15 1.35 14.96
N GLU A 155 10.96 0.49 15.95
CA GLU A 155 10.02 -0.63 15.87
C GLU A 155 8.61 -0.23 15.43
N GLY A 156 8.05 0.87 15.98
CA GLY A 156 6.67 1.28 15.69
C GLY A 156 6.45 1.97 14.33
N SER A 157 7.52 2.22 13.58
CA SER A 157 7.51 2.97 12.32
C SER A 157 8.19 2.20 11.18
N CYS A 158 8.90 1.12 11.47
CA CYS A 158 9.71 0.35 10.54
C CYS A 158 8.88 -0.73 9.84
N SER A 159 8.75 -0.65 8.51
CA SER A 159 7.93 -1.60 7.74
C SER A 159 8.40 -3.04 7.91
N ILE A 160 9.71 -3.27 7.92
CA ILE A 160 10.27 -4.62 8.09
C ILE A 160 10.09 -5.17 9.51
N TYR A 161 10.02 -4.32 10.54
CA TYR A 161 9.69 -4.78 11.89
C TYR A 161 8.22 -5.19 11.97
N LEU A 162 7.32 -4.36 11.42
CA LEU A 162 5.88 -4.67 11.38
C LEU A 162 5.62 -5.96 10.60
N PHE A 163 6.30 -6.16 9.47
CA PHE A 163 6.29 -7.40 8.71
C PHE A 163 6.84 -8.58 9.54
N ALA A 164 8.09 -8.54 10.00
CA ALA A 164 8.71 -9.70 10.64
C ALA A 164 8.05 -10.12 11.95
N LYS A 165 7.30 -9.22 12.60
CA LYS A 165 6.62 -9.48 13.88
C LYS A 165 5.12 -9.68 13.73
N ASP A 166 4.58 -9.69 12.53
CA ASP A 166 3.13 -9.74 12.26
C ASP A 166 2.36 -8.67 13.07
N LYS A 167 2.86 -7.43 13.02
CA LYS A 167 2.32 -6.32 13.80
C LYS A 167 1.76 -5.23 12.92
N SER A 168 0.77 -4.54 13.48
CA SER A 168 0.35 -3.23 13.03
C SER A 168 0.77 -2.19 14.07
N LYS A 169 1.07 -0.97 13.62
CA LYS A 169 1.39 0.15 14.53
C LYS A 169 0.29 0.39 15.57
N HIS A 170 -0.96 0.11 15.20
CA HIS A 170 -2.12 0.20 16.07
C HIS A 170 -2.90 -1.11 16.02
N SER A 171 -3.56 -1.47 17.13
CA SER A 171 -4.53 -2.55 17.11
C SER A 171 -5.74 -2.13 16.28
N VAL A 172 -6.05 -2.90 15.24
CA VAL A 172 -7.15 -2.62 14.32
C VAL A 172 -8.13 -3.79 14.36
N ASN A 173 -9.40 -3.51 14.62
CA ASN A 173 -10.47 -4.49 14.48
C ASN A 173 -11.01 -4.41 13.04
N TYR A 174 -10.40 -5.17 12.14
CA TYR A 174 -10.72 -5.18 10.72
C TYR A 174 -12.16 -5.65 10.43
N SER A 175 -12.65 -6.66 11.15
CA SER A 175 -14.05 -7.10 11.04
C SER A 175 -15.03 -5.98 11.35
N LYS A 176 -14.79 -5.20 12.42
CA LYS A 176 -15.60 -4.01 12.73
C LYS A 176 -15.54 -2.94 11.63
N GLN A 177 -14.40 -2.78 10.95
CA GLN A 177 -14.28 -1.85 9.82
C GLN A 177 -15.00 -2.35 8.56
N LEU A 178 -15.11 -3.66 8.36
CA LEU A 178 -15.84 -4.28 7.23
C LEU A 178 -17.36 -4.35 7.47
N ALA A 179 -17.82 -4.29 8.72
CA ALA A 179 -19.25 -4.41 9.02
C ALA A 179 -20.16 -3.40 8.28
N PRO A 180 -19.80 -2.10 8.16
CA PRO A 180 -20.58 -1.15 7.35
C PRO A 180 -20.63 -1.53 5.88
N PHE A 181 -19.53 -2.04 5.32
CA PHE A 181 -19.45 -2.51 3.94
C PHE A 181 -20.42 -3.67 3.70
N PHE A 182 -20.39 -4.70 4.55
CA PHE A 182 -21.30 -5.85 4.45
C PHE A 182 -22.77 -5.45 4.60
N LYS A 183 -23.08 -4.54 5.54
CA LYS A 183 -24.43 -3.97 5.69
C LYS A 183 -24.90 -3.24 4.43
N LYS A 184 -24.00 -2.53 3.76
CA LYS A 184 -24.30 -1.80 2.51
C LYS A 184 -24.69 -2.76 1.39
N LEU A 185 -24.12 -3.96 1.35
CA LEU A 185 -24.45 -5.03 0.41
C LEU A 185 -25.63 -5.92 0.84
N GLY A 186 -26.19 -5.68 2.04
CA GLY A 186 -27.20 -6.55 2.63
C GLY A 186 -26.68 -7.93 3.04
N ILE A 187 -25.38 -8.07 3.24
CA ILE A 187 -24.75 -9.29 3.74
C ILE A 187 -24.81 -9.31 5.26
N ASN A 188 -25.13 -10.48 5.84
CA ASN A 188 -25.10 -10.66 7.29
C ASN A 188 -23.66 -10.49 7.82
N THR A 189 -23.45 -9.57 8.76
CA THR A 189 -22.12 -9.28 9.33
C THR A 189 -21.51 -10.46 10.09
N ASN A 190 -22.30 -11.46 10.49
CA ASN A 190 -21.76 -12.68 11.10
C ASN A 190 -20.88 -13.47 10.14
N ALA A 191 -21.07 -13.34 8.83
CA ALA A 191 -20.21 -13.98 7.83
C ALA A 191 -18.74 -13.51 7.90
N LEU A 192 -18.47 -12.33 8.49
CA LEU A 192 -17.10 -11.88 8.75
C LEU A 192 -16.39 -12.81 9.73
N ILE A 193 -17.10 -13.47 10.66
CA ILE A 193 -16.48 -14.43 11.58
C ILE A 193 -15.91 -15.60 10.78
N ASP A 194 -16.70 -16.17 9.88
CA ASP A 194 -16.33 -17.30 9.04
C ASP A 194 -15.18 -16.94 8.09
N LEU A 195 -15.23 -15.78 7.43
CA LEU A 195 -14.17 -15.31 6.53
C LEU A 195 -12.81 -15.18 7.24
N PHE A 196 -12.79 -14.63 8.46
CA PHE A 196 -11.56 -14.55 9.25
C PHE A 196 -11.16 -15.91 9.88
N GLU A 197 -12.08 -16.86 10.06
CA GLU A 197 -11.76 -18.24 10.45
C GLU A 197 -11.12 -19.03 9.30
N ILE A 198 -11.63 -18.86 8.06
CA ILE A 198 -10.98 -19.39 6.86
C ILE A 198 -9.52 -18.91 6.84
N ALA A 199 -9.28 -17.61 6.91
CA ALA A 199 -7.92 -17.08 6.92
C ALA A 199 -7.04 -17.68 8.02
N ARG A 200 -7.55 -17.80 9.26
CA ARG A 200 -6.80 -18.41 10.37
C ARG A 200 -6.42 -19.87 10.13
N THR A 201 -7.17 -20.60 9.30
CA THR A 201 -6.84 -21.99 8.95
C THR A 201 -5.57 -22.08 8.07
N TYR A 202 -5.30 -21.05 7.26
CA TYR A 202 -4.19 -21.03 6.31
C TYR A 202 -3.01 -20.13 6.75
N LEU A 203 -3.30 -19.02 7.45
CA LEU A 203 -2.39 -17.91 7.67
C LEU A 203 -2.02 -17.68 9.16
N ASP A 204 -1.85 -18.74 9.96
CA ASP A 204 -1.62 -18.64 11.41
C ASP A 204 -0.15 -18.63 11.86
N LYS A 205 0.80 -18.95 10.95
CA LYS A 205 2.16 -19.35 11.34
C LYS A 205 3.28 -18.34 11.11
N GLU A 206 3.22 -17.42 10.14
CA GLU A 206 4.44 -16.76 9.67
C GLU A 206 4.25 -15.30 9.22
N GLY A 207 4.91 -14.38 9.93
CA GLY A 207 5.10 -12.99 9.50
C GLY A 207 3.83 -12.21 9.20
N GLY A 208 4.00 -10.93 8.93
CA GLY A 208 2.96 -10.05 8.39
C GLY A 208 3.07 -9.97 6.87
N ILE A 209 2.55 -8.88 6.33
CA ILE A 209 2.66 -8.55 4.90
C ILE A 209 3.47 -7.28 4.70
N LEU A 210 4.19 -7.23 3.59
CA LEU A 210 4.90 -6.05 3.15
C LEU A 210 4.35 -5.63 1.79
N LEU A 211 3.89 -4.38 1.72
CA LEU A 211 3.37 -3.79 0.49
C LEU A 211 4.42 -2.83 -0.05
N GLN A 212 4.81 -3.00 -1.31
CA GLN A 212 5.57 -2.01 -2.08
C GLN A 212 4.61 -1.32 -3.03
N LEU A 213 4.53 0.00 -2.92
CA LEU A 213 3.68 0.82 -3.76
C LEU A 213 4.54 1.50 -4.82
N SER A 214 4.07 1.45 -6.06
CA SER A 214 4.62 2.19 -7.20
C SER A 214 3.49 2.91 -7.93
N GLU A 215 3.79 3.97 -8.67
CA GLU A 215 2.90 4.52 -9.67
C GLU A 215 3.41 4.28 -11.09
N ASN A 216 2.48 4.00 -11.99
CA ASN A 216 2.76 3.69 -13.38
C ASN A 216 2.32 4.83 -14.32
N SER A 217 2.07 6.04 -13.81
CA SER A 217 1.61 7.21 -14.59
C SER A 217 2.50 7.48 -15.81
N HIS A 218 3.81 7.44 -15.60
CA HIS A 218 4.83 7.60 -16.64
C HIS A 218 4.80 6.55 -17.77
N LEU A 219 4.09 5.42 -17.59
CA LEU A 219 3.91 4.40 -18.64
C LEU A 219 2.75 4.72 -19.58
N TYR A 220 1.87 5.65 -19.19
CA TYR A 220 0.62 5.95 -19.90
C TYR A 220 0.46 7.43 -20.27
N ASP A 221 1.19 8.35 -19.62
CA ASP A 221 1.20 9.77 -19.98
C ASP A 221 2.31 10.06 -21.00
N ASP A 222 1.93 10.58 -22.16
CA ASP A 222 2.85 11.01 -23.23
C ASP A 222 3.85 12.09 -22.78
N ASN A 223 3.55 12.80 -21.69
CA ASN A 223 4.45 13.79 -21.10
C ASN A 223 5.50 13.18 -20.15
N PHE A 224 5.44 11.87 -19.89
CA PHE A 224 6.38 11.11 -19.05
C PHE A 224 6.62 11.71 -17.65
N GLU A 225 5.65 12.44 -17.08
CA GLU A 225 5.77 13.02 -15.74
C GLU A 225 5.65 11.92 -14.68
N ALA A 226 6.77 11.22 -14.43
CA ALA A 226 6.90 10.35 -13.28
C ALA A 226 6.54 11.12 -12.00
N TYR A 227 5.74 10.48 -11.15
CA TYR A 227 5.35 10.99 -9.84
C TYR A 227 4.18 11.99 -9.78
N ASN A 228 3.50 12.30 -10.89
CA ASN A 228 2.35 13.21 -10.87
C ASN A 228 1.23 12.72 -9.93
N PHE A 229 0.95 11.41 -9.93
CA PHE A 229 -0.05 10.87 -9.02
C PHE A 229 0.38 11.06 -7.56
N LEU A 230 1.62 10.72 -7.24
CA LEU A 230 2.12 10.85 -5.87
C LEU A 230 2.21 12.29 -5.40
N ASP A 231 2.62 13.21 -6.27
CA ASP A 231 2.77 14.63 -5.97
C ASP A 231 1.42 15.26 -5.64
N THR A 232 0.33 14.83 -6.29
CA THR A 232 -1.02 15.32 -5.97
C THR A 232 -1.66 14.62 -4.76
N GLN A 233 -1.29 13.36 -4.51
CA GLN A 233 -1.95 12.49 -3.52
C GLN A 233 -1.13 12.25 -2.25
N GLY A 234 0.09 12.76 -2.10
CA GLY A 234 0.74 12.67 -0.79
C GLY A 234 1.76 13.76 -0.46
N TYR A 235 2.45 13.56 0.67
CA TYR A 235 3.45 14.49 1.17
C TYR A 235 4.55 13.79 1.99
N PRO A 236 5.80 14.30 1.96
CA PRO A 236 6.87 13.79 2.79
C PRO A 236 6.63 14.17 4.25
N SER A 237 6.95 13.26 5.16
CA SER A 237 6.67 13.38 6.57
C SER A 237 7.82 12.92 7.46
N ARG A 238 7.93 13.58 8.61
CA ARG A 238 8.63 13.08 9.79
C ARG A 238 7.83 11.94 10.40
N LYS A 239 8.49 11.28 11.35
CA LYS A 239 7.87 10.40 12.35
C LYS A 239 6.58 11.04 12.89
N ALA A 240 5.57 10.21 13.13
CA ALA A 240 4.23 10.63 13.57
C ALA A 240 3.45 11.53 12.58
N GLY A 241 3.83 11.56 11.30
CA GLY A 241 3.03 12.18 10.23
C GLY A 241 3.13 13.71 10.14
N ARG A 242 4.00 14.33 10.95
CA ARG A 242 4.30 15.77 10.81
C ARG A 242 4.97 16.02 9.47
N ARG A 243 4.59 17.08 8.78
CA ARG A 243 5.17 17.42 7.49
C ARG A 243 6.70 17.57 7.58
N TRP A 244 7.41 17.02 6.60
CA TRP A 244 8.85 17.22 6.42
C TRP A 244 9.10 18.42 5.52
N GLY A 245 10.11 19.23 5.84
CA GLY A 245 10.46 20.44 5.09
C GLY A 245 9.60 21.67 5.41
N SER A 246 10.07 22.84 4.97
CA SER A 246 9.42 24.15 5.14
C SER A 246 8.75 24.68 3.87
N LEU A 247 8.98 24.02 2.72
CA LEU A 247 8.47 24.43 1.41
C LEU A 247 6.96 24.67 1.47
N LEU A 248 6.45 25.66 0.75
CA LEU A 248 5.01 25.83 0.59
C LEU A 248 4.53 24.72 -0.34
N LEU A 249 3.39 24.08 -0.05
CA LEU A 249 2.70 23.32 -1.10
C LEU A 249 2.07 24.40 -1.98
N SER A 250 2.80 24.88 -2.97
CA SER A 250 2.24 25.75 -4.01
C SER A 250 1.18 24.98 -4.78
N ASN A 251 0.29 25.72 -5.47
CA ASN A 251 -0.74 25.14 -6.34
C ASN A 251 -0.16 24.38 -7.55
N HIS A 252 1.17 24.44 -7.73
CA HIS A 252 1.94 23.54 -8.56
C HIS A 252 2.80 22.76 -7.58
N PHE A 253 2.48 21.49 -7.41
CA PHE A 253 3.29 20.55 -6.65
C PHE A 253 4.63 20.46 -7.38
N GLU A 254 5.59 21.30 -7.02
CA GLU A 254 6.94 21.25 -7.56
C GLU A 254 7.53 19.88 -7.19
N CYS A 255 7.51 18.98 -8.18
CA CYS A 255 8.26 17.73 -8.35
C CYS A 255 8.90 17.15 -7.09
N LEU A 256 8.10 16.79 -6.07
CA LEU A 256 8.61 16.41 -4.75
C LEU A 256 9.52 15.20 -4.88
N MET A 257 9.09 14.19 -5.62
CA MET A 257 9.89 12.98 -5.81
C MET A 257 11.05 13.19 -6.76
N THR A 258 10.87 13.90 -7.88
CA THR A 258 11.98 14.20 -8.79
C THR A 258 13.09 14.95 -8.05
N ASP A 259 12.76 15.88 -7.16
CA ASP A 259 13.77 16.60 -6.37
C ASP A 259 14.42 15.75 -5.27
N TYR A 260 13.68 14.84 -4.62
CA TYR A 260 14.24 13.92 -3.63
C TYR A 260 15.10 12.80 -4.26
N TYR A 261 14.72 12.33 -5.45
CA TYR A 261 15.31 11.15 -6.08
C TYR A 261 16.32 11.46 -7.19
N VAL A 262 16.14 12.57 -7.93
CA VAL A 262 16.97 12.92 -9.10
C VAL A 262 18.00 14.01 -8.74
N ASN A 263 17.67 14.95 -7.85
CA ASN A 263 18.53 16.12 -7.58
C ASN A 263 19.49 15.99 -6.37
N SER A 264 19.57 14.81 -5.74
CA SER A 264 20.66 14.33 -4.85
C SER A 264 21.13 15.19 -3.65
N GLN A 265 20.48 16.31 -3.30
CA GLN A 265 20.97 17.21 -2.24
C GLN A 265 20.13 17.28 -0.95
N VAL A 266 19.06 16.50 -0.81
CA VAL A 266 18.18 16.60 0.36
C VAL A 266 18.26 15.36 1.25
N ASN A 267 18.34 15.56 2.57
CA ASN A 267 18.15 14.50 3.55
C ASN A 267 16.83 13.75 3.24
N ILE A 268 16.94 12.49 2.78
CA ILE A 268 15.81 11.62 2.47
C ILE A 268 14.85 11.63 3.65
N ALA A 269 13.62 12.07 3.43
CA ALA A 269 12.59 12.04 4.45
C ALA A 269 12.38 10.59 4.90
N PRO A 270 12.15 10.33 6.20
CA PRO A 270 12.01 8.96 6.68
C PRO A 270 10.71 8.29 6.26
N GLN A 271 9.66 9.07 5.97
CA GLN A 271 8.31 8.57 5.70
C GLN A 271 7.56 9.45 4.71
N PHE A 272 6.62 8.84 4.01
CA PHE A 272 5.62 9.50 3.19
C PHE A 272 4.21 9.29 3.76
N ARG A 273 3.30 10.20 3.42
CA ARG A 273 1.87 10.11 3.73
C ARG A 273 1.08 10.19 2.44
N LEU A 274 0.42 9.09 2.06
CA LEU A 274 -0.44 9.00 0.90
C LEU A 274 -1.90 9.16 1.34
N LEU A 275 -2.64 10.03 0.67
CA LEU A 275 -4.05 10.31 0.94
C LEU A 275 -4.95 9.28 0.26
N MET A 276 -5.49 8.37 1.06
CA MET A 276 -6.50 7.39 0.68
C MET A 276 -7.84 8.08 0.43
N ASN A 277 -8.25 8.11 -0.83
CA ASN A 277 -9.52 8.63 -1.31
C ASN A 277 -10.17 7.69 -2.34
N ASN A 278 -11.49 7.79 -2.45
CA ASN A 278 -12.28 6.88 -3.29
C ASN A 278 -12.01 7.04 -4.79
N ARG A 279 -11.62 8.24 -5.23
CA ARG A 279 -11.52 8.59 -6.65
C ARG A 279 -10.20 8.17 -7.29
N TYR A 280 -9.11 8.28 -6.55
CA TYR A 280 -7.76 8.06 -7.06
C TYR A 280 -7.14 6.80 -6.45
N THR A 281 -6.74 6.83 -5.18
CA THR A 281 -5.97 5.72 -4.55
C THR A 281 -6.78 4.45 -4.28
N LEU A 282 -8.12 4.53 -4.25
CA LEU A 282 -9.01 3.38 -4.10
C LEU A 282 -9.77 3.09 -5.40
N ASN A 283 -9.33 3.68 -6.52
CA ASN A 283 -9.82 3.37 -7.84
C ASN A 283 -8.94 2.28 -8.44
N PRO A 284 -9.49 1.09 -8.76
CA PRO A 284 -8.72 -0.01 -9.34
C PRO A 284 -8.17 0.31 -10.73
N LEU A 285 -8.65 1.38 -11.36
CA LEU A 285 -8.17 1.88 -12.64
C LEU A 285 -7.08 2.95 -12.51
N SER A 286 -6.69 3.32 -11.30
CA SER A 286 -5.63 4.31 -11.08
C SER A 286 -4.24 3.79 -11.47
N TYR A 287 -3.28 4.72 -11.56
CA TYR A 287 -1.88 4.40 -11.81
C TYR A 287 -1.17 3.69 -10.65
N LEU A 288 -1.83 3.52 -9.50
CA LEU A 288 -1.24 2.85 -8.35
C LEU A 288 -1.08 1.35 -8.62
N SER A 289 0.13 0.84 -8.42
CA SER A 289 0.48 -0.57 -8.43
C SER A 289 1.02 -0.97 -7.07
N VAL A 290 0.66 -2.15 -6.60
CA VAL A 290 0.96 -2.65 -5.27
C VAL A 290 1.48 -4.07 -5.40
N ARG A 291 2.77 -4.27 -5.12
CA ARG A 291 3.35 -5.60 -4.95
C ARG A 291 3.23 -5.98 -3.47
N ARG A 292 2.62 -7.14 -3.20
CA ARG A 292 2.51 -7.70 -1.85
C ARG A 292 3.51 -8.85 -1.69
N TYR A 293 4.26 -8.80 -0.61
CA TYR A 293 5.23 -9.83 -0.22
C TYR A 293 4.81 -10.49 1.08
N ASP A 294 4.99 -11.80 1.14
CA ASP A 294 4.65 -12.69 2.25
C ASP A 294 5.77 -13.71 2.48
N LEU A 295 5.76 -14.38 3.63
CA LEU A 295 6.65 -15.52 3.91
C LEU A 295 6.02 -16.88 3.56
N TYR A 296 4.72 -16.90 3.30
CA TYR A 296 4.00 -18.12 2.96
C TYR A 296 4.41 -18.67 1.59
N ASP A 297 4.36 -20.00 1.48
CA ASP A 297 4.45 -20.67 0.19
C ASP A 297 3.29 -20.18 -0.72
N PRO A 298 3.57 -19.82 -1.99
CA PRO A 298 2.55 -19.43 -2.95
C PRO A 298 1.37 -20.42 -3.05
N GLU A 299 1.60 -21.73 -2.90
CA GLU A 299 0.52 -22.72 -2.93
C GLU A 299 -0.46 -22.55 -1.77
N ILE A 300 0.04 -22.25 -0.55
CA ILE A 300 -0.80 -21.99 0.62
C ILE A 300 -1.65 -20.74 0.39
N ILE A 301 -1.06 -19.70 -0.21
CA ILE A 301 -1.77 -18.47 -0.55
C ILE A 301 -2.88 -18.75 -1.57
N LEU A 302 -2.61 -19.53 -2.62
CA LEU A 302 -3.60 -19.88 -3.63
C LEU A 302 -4.77 -20.68 -3.05
N ASP A 303 -4.49 -21.65 -2.17
CA ASP A 303 -5.52 -22.44 -1.50
C ASP A 303 -6.39 -21.58 -0.57
N TYR A 304 -5.76 -20.67 0.18
CA TYR A 304 -6.46 -19.66 0.99
C TYR A 304 -7.39 -18.79 0.15
N GLU A 305 -6.87 -18.21 -0.93
CA GLU A 305 -7.63 -17.29 -1.78
C GLU A 305 -8.80 -18.02 -2.45
N LYS A 306 -8.59 -19.27 -2.89
CA LYS A 306 -9.64 -20.13 -3.43
C LYS A 306 -10.76 -20.37 -2.41
N ALA A 307 -10.40 -20.76 -1.19
CA ALA A 307 -11.38 -21.00 -0.13
C ALA A 307 -12.16 -19.73 0.24
N LEU A 308 -11.49 -18.58 0.30
CA LEU A 308 -12.11 -17.30 0.60
C LEU A 308 -13.08 -16.87 -0.52
N ARG A 309 -12.66 -16.96 -1.78
CA ARG A 309 -13.52 -16.67 -2.94
C ARG A 309 -14.73 -17.58 -3.02
N GLU A 310 -14.55 -18.89 -2.77
CA GLU A 310 -15.65 -19.85 -2.76
C GLU A 310 -16.70 -19.48 -1.71
N TYR A 311 -16.29 -19.10 -0.50
CA TYR A 311 -17.22 -18.65 0.52
C TYR A 311 -17.94 -17.36 0.10
N ILE A 312 -17.20 -16.37 -0.44
CA ILE A 312 -17.77 -15.09 -0.89
C ILE A 312 -18.79 -15.28 -2.02
N ARG A 313 -18.53 -16.14 -3.01
CA ARG A 313 -19.47 -16.42 -4.11
C ARG A 313 -20.81 -16.98 -3.63
N ASN A 314 -20.78 -17.76 -2.55
CA ASN A 314 -21.95 -18.46 -2.03
C ASN A 314 -22.65 -17.71 -0.89
N ILE A 315 -22.17 -16.52 -0.51
CA ILE A 315 -22.75 -15.75 0.58
C ILE A 315 -24.09 -15.14 0.15
N ASN A 316 -25.06 -15.12 1.07
CA ASN A 316 -26.33 -14.44 0.80
C ASN A 316 -26.15 -12.91 0.88
N PHE A 317 -26.62 -12.21 -0.16
CA PHE A 317 -26.62 -10.75 -0.26
C PHE A 317 -27.96 -10.23 -0.82
N ASP A 318 -28.15 -8.91 -0.72
CA ASP A 318 -29.32 -8.21 -1.25
C ASP A 318 -28.99 -7.65 -2.63
N ALA A 319 -29.57 -8.24 -3.68
CA ALA A 319 -29.25 -7.92 -5.07
C ALA A 319 -29.51 -6.45 -5.44
N GLU A 320 -30.54 -5.82 -4.86
CA GLU A 320 -30.84 -4.42 -5.14
C GLU A 320 -29.77 -3.51 -4.53
N LYS A 321 -29.34 -3.81 -3.30
CA LYS A 321 -28.26 -3.08 -2.63
C LYS A 321 -26.92 -3.25 -3.33
N VAL A 322 -26.61 -4.47 -3.77
CA VAL A 322 -25.41 -4.78 -4.56
C VAL A 322 -25.40 -3.96 -5.84
N SER A 323 -26.48 -3.99 -6.61
CA SER A 323 -26.59 -3.22 -7.86
C SER A 323 -26.41 -1.71 -7.64
N ARG A 324 -27.05 -1.17 -6.60
CA ARG A 324 -26.94 0.26 -6.24
C ARG A 324 -25.53 0.66 -5.85
N TYR A 325 -24.88 -0.14 -5.00
CA TYR A 325 -23.54 0.17 -4.54
C TYR A 325 -22.49 -0.03 -5.65
N ARG A 326 -22.67 -1.03 -6.52
CA ARG A 326 -21.88 -1.19 -7.73
C ARG A 326 -21.93 0.07 -8.59
N GLN A 327 -23.14 0.59 -8.86
CA GLN A 327 -23.29 1.81 -9.64
C GLN A 327 -22.62 3.01 -8.95
N GLU A 328 -22.80 3.16 -7.63
CA GLU A 328 -22.14 4.21 -6.85
C GLU A 328 -20.61 4.17 -7.00
N LEU A 329 -19.99 2.98 -6.95
CA LEU A 329 -18.54 2.85 -7.14
C LEU A 329 -18.11 3.20 -8.57
N LEU A 330 -18.86 2.74 -9.57
CA LEU A 330 -18.58 3.07 -10.97
C LEU A 330 -18.69 4.57 -11.22
N ASP A 331 -19.72 5.22 -10.68
CA ASP A 331 -19.90 6.67 -10.78
C ASP A 331 -18.70 7.41 -10.14
N ILE A 332 -18.22 6.96 -8.98
CA ILE A 332 -17.05 7.56 -8.33
C ILE A 332 -15.78 7.39 -9.18
N TRP A 333 -15.57 6.20 -9.75
CA TRP A 333 -14.34 5.85 -10.46
C TRP A 333 -14.29 6.36 -11.92
N GLN A 334 -15.46 6.56 -12.54
CA GLN A 334 -15.59 7.02 -13.94
C GLN A 334 -15.90 8.51 -14.06
N ALA A 335 -16.07 9.24 -12.95
CA ALA A 335 -16.46 10.65 -12.99
C ALA A 335 -15.44 11.59 -13.69
N ASP A 336 -14.23 11.14 -14.03
CA ASP A 336 -13.31 11.88 -14.90
C ASP A 336 -12.88 10.95 -16.06
N ASP A 337 -13.44 11.17 -17.24
CA ASP A 337 -13.02 10.54 -18.51
C ASP A 337 -11.56 10.91 -18.92
N GLN A 338 -10.85 11.69 -18.10
CA GLN A 338 -9.48 12.18 -18.36
C GLN A 338 -8.38 11.35 -17.69
N LEU A 339 -8.72 10.23 -17.04
CA LEU A 339 -7.73 9.35 -16.40
C LEU A 339 -7.24 8.20 -17.30
N PHE A 340 -7.64 8.18 -18.58
CA PHE A 340 -7.23 7.18 -19.57
C PHE A 340 -6.73 7.79 -20.87
#